data_AF-A0A0B0CXD3-F1
#
_entry.id   AF-A0A0B0CXD3-F1
#
_cell.length_a   1.000
_cell.length_b   1.000
_cell.length_c   1.000
_cell.angle_alpha   90.00
_cell.angle_beta   90.00
_cell.angle_gamma   90.00
#
_symmetry.space_group_name_H-M   'P 1'
#
loop_
_entity.id
_entity.type
_entity.pdbx_description
1 polymer ?
#
loop_
_entity_poly.entity_id
_entity_poly.type
_entity_poly.pdbx_seq_one_letter_code
_entity_poly.pdbx_strand_id
1 'polypeptide(L)' 'MIFDESYSGKVFIMSRATEKEADCVIYGMPMDWTVSFRPGSRFGPNRIREASIGLEEYSPYLDRHLEEVSY' A
#
# COMPACT_ATOMS: atom_id res chain seq x y z
N MET A 1 -1.23 17.53 -16.16
CA MET A 1 -2.28 16.62 -15.70
C MET A 1 -2.00 16.30 -14.25
N ILE A 2 -3.00 16.49 -13.37
CA ILE A 2 -2.93 16.04 -11.97
C ILE A 2 -3.39 14.59 -12.00
N PHE A 3 -2.53 13.67 -11.59
CA PHE A 3 -2.88 12.27 -11.40
C PHE A 3 -3.46 12.09 -10.00
N ASP A 4 -4.43 11.20 -9.86
CA ASP A 4 -4.92 10.80 -8.53
C ASP A 4 -3.74 10.20 -7.74
N GLU A 5 -3.55 10.71 -6.52
CA GLU A 5 -2.47 10.29 -5.64
C GLU A 5 -2.61 8.81 -5.27
N SER A 6 -3.83 8.29 -5.20
CA SER A 6 -4.12 6.88 -4.92
C SER A 6 -3.51 5.93 -5.97
N TYR A 7 -3.22 6.41 -7.18
CA TYR A 7 -2.55 5.66 -8.25
C TYR A 7 -1.10 6.12 -8.49
N SER A 8 -0.50 6.86 -7.56
CA SER A 8 0.87 7.40 -7.70
C SER A 8 2.00 6.41 -7.38
N GLY A 9 1.69 5.31 -6.68
CA GLY A 9 2.67 4.31 -6.22
C GLY A 9 3.48 4.73 -4.99
N LYS A 10 3.26 5.95 -4.49
CA LYS A 10 3.78 6.41 -3.19
C LYS A 10 2.90 5.97 -2.02
N VAL A 11 1.61 5.82 -2.28
CA VAL A 11 0.58 5.29 -1.37
C VAL A 11 0.06 3.95 -1.92
N PHE A 12 -0.83 3.30 -1.17
CA PHE A 12 -1.49 2.09 -1.64
C PHE A 12 -2.64 2.45 -2.60
N ILE A 13 -2.91 1.57 -3.56
CA ILE A 13 -3.99 1.75 -4.54
C ILE A 13 -5.35 2.01 -3.85
N MET A 14 -6.06 3.08 -4.19
CA MET A 14 -7.36 3.45 -3.57
C MET A 14 -7.35 3.74 -2.05
N SER A 15 -6.18 3.91 -1.41
CA SER A 15 -6.11 4.30 0.01
C SER A 15 -6.71 5.69 0.23
N ARG A 16 -7.28 5.93 1.42
CA ARG A 16 -7.80 7.24 1.81
C ARG A 16 -6.68 8.23 2.09
N ALA A 17 -6.97 9.51 1.85
CA ALA A 17 -5.99 10.58 2.01
C ALA A 17 -5.69 10.88 3.49
N THR A 18 -6.64 10.57 4.38
CA THR A 18 -6.53 10.86 5.81
C THR A 18 -6.86 9.65 6.67
N GLU A 19 -6.22 9.58 7.84
CA GLU A 19 -6.43 8.54 8.83
C GLU A 19 -7.86 8.53 9.40
N LYS A 20 -8.57 9.66 9.34
CA LYS A 20 -9.92 9.80 9.88
C LYS A 20 -10.99 9.17 8.99
N GLU A 21 -10.69 9.01 7.71
CA GLU A 21 -11.57 8.39 6.72
C GLU A 21 -11.28 6.89 6.57
N ALA A 22 -10.25 6.39 7.24
CA ALA A 22 -9.80 5.01 7.16
C ALA A 22 -10.23 4.21 8.40
N ASP A 23 -10.78 3.02 8.19
CA ASP A 23 -11.08 2.06 9.25
C ASP A 23 -9.80 1.32 9.72
N CYS A 24 -8.79 1.27 8.86
CA CYS A 24 -7.51 0.61 9.10
C CYS A 24 -6.37 1.42 8.48
N VAL A 25 -5.24 1.59 9.18
CA VAL A 25 -4.08 2.32 8.67
C VAL A 25 -2.93 1.36 8.41
N ILE A 26 -2.47 1.30 7.16
CA ILE A 26 -1.30 0.50 6.77
C ILE A 26 -0.04 1.36 6.85
N TYR A 27 0.84 1.06 7.81
CA TYR A 27 2.14 1.73 7.93
C TYR A 27 3.30 0.77 7.67
N GLY A 28 4.42 1.31 7.19
CA GLY A 28 5.64 0.56 6.92
C GLY A 28 6.77 1.02 7.82
N MET A 29 7.53 0.08 8.40
CA MET A 29 8.71 0.36 9.22
C MET A 29 9.98 -0.05 8.45
N PRO A 30 10.63 0.87 7.72
CA PRO A 30 11.77 0.56 6.85
C PRO A 30 13.06 0.38 7.68
N MET A 31 13.19 -0.76 8.37
CA MET A 31 14.33 -1.07 9.23
C MET A 31 15.01 -2.38 8.84
N ASP A 32 16.34 -2.39 8.80
CA ASP A 32 17.16 -3.59 8.59
C ASP A 32 18.49 -3.58 9.38
N TRP A 33 18.58 -2.81 10.47
CA TRP A 33 19.85 -2.54 11.19
C TRP A 33 20.53 -3.77 11.79
N THR A 34 19.78 -4.82 12.14
CA THR A 34 20.31 -6.05 12.74
C THR A 34 20.57 -7.15 11.71
N VAL A 35 20.36 -6.88 10.42
CA VAL A 35 20.50 -7.89 9.37
C VAL A 35 21.95 -8.01 8.93
N SER A 36 22.55 -9.21 9.11
CA SER A 36 23.94 -9.47 8.73
C SER A 36 24.12 -10.12 7.36
N PHE A 37 23.23 -11.04 6.95
CA PHE A 37 23.45 -11.86 5.76
C PHE A 37 23.05 -11.16 4.44
N ARG A 38 21.84 -10.60 4.36
CA ARG A 38 21.31 -9.95 3.15
C ARG A 38 20.51 -8.69 3.51
N PRO A 39 21.13 -7.49 3.47
CA PRO A 39 20.43 -6.25 3.75
C PRO A 39 19.45 -5.89 2.63
N GLY A 40 18.49 -5.00 2.92
CA GLY A 40 17.54 -4.48 1.92
C GLY A 40 16.07 -4.60 2.30
N SER A 41 15.71 -5.27 3.40
CA SER A 41 14.31 -5.33 3.86
C SER A 41 13.73 -3.95 4.16
N ARG A 42 14.58 -2.96 4.48
CA ARG A 42 14.18 -1.55 4.63
C ARG A 42 13.47 -0.97 3.40
N PHE A 43 13.76 -1.49 2.21
CA PHE A 43 13.14 -1.04 0.96
C PHE A 43 11.80 -1.72 0.68
N GLY A 44 11.49 -2.80 1.41
CA GLY A 44 10.27 -3.59 1.25
C GLY A 44 8.99 -2.77 1.29
N PRO A 45 8.76 -1.94 2.33
CA PRO A 45 7.53 -1.16 2.42
C PRO A 45 7.27 -0.26 1.20
N ASN A 46 8.31 0.40 0.66
CA ASN A 46 8.13 1.24 -0.52
C ASN A 46 7.84 0.40 -1.77
N ARG A 47 8.55 -0.72 -1.95
CA ARG A 47 8.35 -1.63 -3.08
C ARG A 47 6.96 -2.27 -3.08
N ILE A 48 6.41 -2.57 -1.90
CA ILE A 48 5.05 -3.10 -1.79
C ILE A 48 4.02 -2.06 -2.25
N ARG A 49 4.18 -0.77 -1.91
CA ARG A 49 3.29 0.30 -2.39
C ARG A 49 3.37 0.47 -3.90
N GLU A 50 4.57 0.49 -4.46
CA GLU A 50 4.77 0.53 -5.91
C GLU A 50 4.09 -0.65 -6.62
N ALA A 51 4.23 -1.86 -6.08
CA ALA A 51 3.63 -3.07 -6.63
C ALA A 51 2.10 -3.09 -6.50
N SER A 52 1.52 -2.38 -5.52
CA SER A 52 0.07 -2.37 -5.29
C SER A 52 -0.74 -1.84 -6.47
N ILE A 53 -0.17 -0.95 -7.29
CA ILE A 53 -0.82 -0.45 -8.51
C ILE A 53 -1.12 -1.58 -9.51
N GLY A 54 -0.33 -2.65 -9.50
CA GLY A 54 -0.53 -3.79 -10.39
C GLY A 54 -1.57 -4.81 -9.90
N LEU A 55 -2.22 -4.55 -8.76
CA LEU A 55 -3.28 -5.40 -8.25
C LEU A 55 -4.62 -5.03 -8.87
N GLU A 56 -5.47 -6.03 -9.06
CA GLU A 56 -6.86 -5.82 -9.42
C GLU A 56 -7.66 -5.31 -8.21
N GLU A 57 -8.60 -4.41 -8.45
CA GLU A 57 -9.41 -3.78 -7.39
C GLU A 57 -10.51 -4.71 -6.84
N TYR A 58 -10.86 -5.75 -7.59
CA TYR A 58 -11.85 -6.76 -7.20
C TYR A 58 -11.18 -8.07 -6.77
N SER A 59 -11.63 -8.64 -5.66
CA SER A 59 -11.19 -9.95 -5.19
C SER A 59 -12.27 -11.02 -5.42
N PRO A 60 -12.07 -11.97 -6.34
CA PRO A 60 -13.04 -13.04 -6.60
C PRO A 60 -13.27 -13.98 -5.42
N TYR A 61 -12.27 -14.16 -4.56
CA TYR A 61 -12.38 -15.04 -3.40
C TYR A 61 -13.21 -14.45 -2.27
N LEU A 62 -13.19 -13.12 -2.15
CA LEU A 62 -13.96 -12.39 -1.14
C LEU A 62 -15.28 -11.86 -1.68
N ASP A 63 -15.45 -11.87 -3.01
CA ASP A 63 -16.55 -11.22 -3.73
C ASP A 63 -16.75 -9.77 -3.29
N ARG A 64 -15.65 -9.00 -3.30
CA ARG A 64 -15.63 -7.61 -2.82
C ARG A 64 -14.73 -6.74 -3.67
N HIS A 65 -15.12 -5.48 -3.81
CA HIS A 65 -14.33 -4.41 -4.43
C HIS A 65 -13.56 -3.59 -3.38
N LEU A 66 -12.40 -3.05 -3.74
CA LEU A 66 -11.62 -2.15 -2.87
C LEU A 66 -12.36 -0.86 -2.51
N GLU A 67 -13.32 -0.40 -3.33
CA GLU A 67 -14.19 0.74 -3.01
C GLU A 67 -15.02 0.53 -1.73
N GLU A 68 -15.33 -0.73 -1.41
CA GLU A 68 -16.10 -1.12 -0.23
C GLU A 68 -15.24 -1.21 1.04
N VAL A 69 -13.96 -0.86 0.95
CA VAL A 69 -12.99 -0.89 2.06
C VAL A 69 -12.38 0.50 2.23
N SER A 70 -12.44 1.03 3.44
CA SER A 70 -11.82 2.31 3.79
C SER A 70 -10.54 2.07 4.57
N TYR A 71 -9.38 2.27 3.94
CA TYR A 71 -8.06 2.01 4.52
C TYR A 71 -7.01 3.03 4.09
#